data_AF-A0A7J8Y1Y3-F1
#
_entry.id   AF-A0A7J8Y1Y3-F1
#
_cell.length_a   1.000
_cell.length_b   1.000
_cell.length_c   1.000
_cell.angle_alpha   90.00
_cell.angle_beta   90.00
_cell.angle_gamma   90.00
#
_symmetry.space_group_name_H-M   'P 1'
#
loop_
_entity.id
_entity.type
_entity.pdbx_description
1 polymer ?
#
loop_
_entity_poly.entity_id
_entity_poly.type
_entity_poly.pdbx_seq_one_letter_code
_entity_poly.pdbx_strand_id
1 'polypeptide(L)'
;MKDKFKEIGFGPRQLAVMSAFLGPEQSATEALLVNDPEVTPWVQKYQRSRETVSQTDYEVDLITTLTKLSCLGQQINYEAYTYPVKKIELSKLKL
;
A
#
# COMPACT_ATOMS: atom_id res chain seq x y z
N MET A 1 -10.76 -13.47 -6.31
CA MET A 1 -9.82 -12.41 -5.86
C MET A 1 -9.57 -11.38 -6.94
N LYS A 2 -9.14 -11.80 -8.15
CA LYS A 2 -8.92 -10.89 -9.29
C LYS A 2 -10.12 -9.99 -9.60
N ASP A 3 -11.33 -10.53 -9.62
CA ASP A 3 -12.54 -9.73 -9.92
C ASP A 3 -12.83 -8.68 -8.85
N LYS A 4 -12.55 -8.97 -7.57
CA LYS A 4 -12.69 -7.98 -6.49
C LYS A 4 -11.73 -6.81 -6.64
N PHE A 5 -10.49 -7.05 -7.08
CA PHE A 5 -9.56 -5.96 -7.40
C PHE A 5 -10.05 -5.16 -8.62
N LYS A 6 -10.61 -5.83 -9.65
CA LYS A 6 -11.19 -5.16 -10.83
C LYS A 6 -12.39 -4.26 -10.48
N GLU A 7 -13.27 -4.72 -9.59
CA GLU A 7 -14.45 -3.95 -9.13
C GLU A 7 -14.07 -2.59 -8.51
N ILE A 8 -12.90 -2.49 -7.87
CA ILE A 8 -12.41 -1.27 -7.22
C ILE A 8 -11.36 -0.51 -8.06
N GLY A 9 -11.26 -0.81 -9.36
CA GLY A 9 -10.38 -0.12 -10.31
C GLY A 9 -8.91 -0.56 -10.29
N PHE A 10 -8.60 -1.70 -9.66
CA PHE A 10 -7.28 -2.32 -9.69
C PHE A 10 -7.22 -3.50 -10.66
N GLY A 11 -6.03 -4.09 -10.83
CA GLY A 11 -5.81 -5.21 -11.73
C GLY A 11 -4.90 -6.30 -11.15
N PRO A 12 -4.48 -7.25 -12.00
CA PRO A 12 -3.65 -8.40 -11.61
C PRO A 12 -2.34 -8.03 -10.91
N ARG A 13 -1.72 -6.91 -11.30
CA ARG A 13 -0.51 -6.38 -10.66
C ARG A 13 -0.72 -6.07 -9.18
N GLN A 14 -1.78 -5.33 -8.86
CA GLN A 14 -2.10 -4.93 -7.50
C GLN A 14 -2.46 -6.13 -6.63
N LEU A 15 -3.19 -7.10 -7.20
CA LEU A 15 -3.47 -8.36 -6.51
C LEU A 15 -2.17 -9.10 -6.13
N ALA A 16 -1.21 -9.17 -7.06
CA ALA A 16 0.06 -9.86 -6.83
C ALA A 16 0.93 -9.16 -5.78
N VAL A 17 1.08 -7.82 -5.87
CA VAL A 17 1.95 -7.09 -4.93
C VAL A 17 1.41 -7.08 -3.51
N MET A 18 0.08 -7.11 -3.35
CA MET A 18 -0.59 -7.15 -2.06
C MET A 18 -0.76 -8.57 -1.49
N SER A 19 0.00 -9.57 -1.98
CA SER A 19 -0.15 -10.97 -1.57
C SER A 19 -0.06 -11.17 -0.05
N ALA A 20 0.78 -10.41 0.65
CA ALA A 20 0.91 -10.46 2.11
C ALA A 20 -0.36 -10.03 2.88
N PHE A 21 -1.29 -9.31 2.25
CA PHE A 21 -2.52 -8.84 2.87
C PHE A 21 -3.67 -9.85 2.78
N LEU A 22 -3.48 -10.95 2.05
CA LEU A 22 -4.53 -11.92 1.77
C LEU A 22 -4.51 -13.14 2.71
N GLY A 23 -3.48 -13.26 3.56
CA GLY A 23 -3.33 -14.35 4.51
C GLY A 23 -2.03 -14.24 5.30
N PRO A 24 -1.86 -15.06 6.35
CA PRO A 24 -0.67 -15.03 7.21
C PRO A 24 0.60 -15.54 6.50
N GLU A 25 0.43 -16.44 5.52
CA GLU A 25 1.54 -17.03 4.75
C GLU A 25 1.52 -16.48 3.31
N GLN A 26 2.42 -15.54 3.04
CA GLN A 26 2.54 -14.92 1.71
C GLN A 26 2.90 -15.94 0.63
N SER A 27 3.82 -16.85 0.93
CA SER A 27 4.29 -17.88 -0.01
C SER A 27 3.17 -18.84 -0.44
N ALA A 28 2.32 -19.26 0.50
CA ALA A 28 1.15 -20.09 0.22
C ALA A 28 0.12 -19.35 -0.64
N THR A 29 -0.11 -18.08 -0.35
CA THR A 29 -0.99 -17.21 -1.16
C THR A 29 -0.46 -17.09 -2.58
N GLU A 30 0.83 -16.81 -2.75
CA GLU A 30 1.45 -16.67 -4.07
C GLU A 30 1.44 -17.97 -4.87
N ALA A 31 1.62 -19.12 -4.22
CA ALA A 31 1.49 -20.43 -4.87
C ALA A 31 0.09 -20.65 -5.47
N LEU A 32 -0.96 -20.10 -4.84
CA LEU A 32 -2.31 -20.13 -5.40
C LEU A 32 -2.48 -19.12 -6.54
N LEU A 33 -1.91 -17.91 -6.41
CA LEU A 33 -2.03 -16.84 -7.42
C LEU A 33 -1.31 -17.17 -8.73
N VAL A 34 -0.23 -17.95 -8.69
CA VAL A 34 0.53 -18.37 -9.88
C VAL A 34 -0.29 -19.27 -10.82
N ASN A 35 -1.41 -19.84 -10.37
CA ASN A 35 -2.33 -20.60 -11.23
C ASN A 35 -3.14 -19.72 -12.20
N ASP A 36 -3.14 -18.40 -12.03
CA ASP A 36 -3.82 -17.46 -12.94
C ASP A 36 -2.81 -16.80 -13.89
N PRO A 37 -2.87 -17.06 -15.22
CA PRO A 37 -1.90 -16.55 -16.18
C PRO A 37 -1.77 -15.02 -16.23
N GLU A 38 -2.81 -14.27 -15.85
CA GLU A 38 -2.75 -12.81 -15.81
C GLU A 38 -1.98 -12.29 -14.58
N VAL A 39 -1.90 -13.08 -13.52
CA VAL A 39 -1.31 -12.74 -12.23
C VAL A 39 0.12 -13.29 -12.11
N THR A 40 0.39 -14.45 -12.72
CA THR A 40 1.69 -15.15 -12.67
C THR A 40 2.90 -14.24 -12.97
N PRO A 41 2.91 -13.41 -14.03
CA PRO A 41 4.10 -12.61 -14.35
C PRO A 41 4.42 -11.59 -13.26
N TRP A 42 3.40 -11.07 -12.58
CA TRP A 42 3.55 -10.10 -11.49
C TRP A 42 4.06 -10.77 -10.22
N VAL A 43 3.53 -11.93 -9.87
CA VAL A 43 4.03 -12.71 -8.71
C VAL A 43 5.51 -13.04 -8.91
N GLN A 44 5.88 -13.57 -10.07
CA GLN A 44 7.28 -13.87 -10.37
C GLN A 44 8.18 -12.63 -10.37
N LYS A 45 7.69 -11.48 -10.87
CA LYS A 45 8.41 -10.21 -10.77
C LYS A 45 8.70 -9.84 -9.32
N TYR A 46 7.69 -9.88 -8.45
CA TYR A 46 7.85 -9.47 -7.06
C TYR A 46 8.65 -10.47 -6.22
N GLN A 47 8.59 -11.76 -6.54
CA GLN A 47 9.49 -12.77 -5.99
C GLN A 47 10.95 -12.44 -6.32
N ARG A 48 11.28 -12.23 -7.60
CA ARG A 48 12.63 -11.80 -8.02
C ARG A 48 13.08 -10.51 -7.33
N SER A 49 12.16 -9.56 -7.13
CA SER A 49 12.47 -8.34 -6.39
C SER A 49 12.85 -8.66 -4.94
N ARG A 50 12.08 -9.49 -4.24
CA ARG A 50 12.34 -9.85 -2.83
C ARG A 50 13.56 -10.76 -2.62
N GLU A 51 14.04 -11.40 -3.68
CA GLU A 51 15.34 -12.10 -3.66
C GLU A 51 16.54 -11.12 -3.66
N THR A 52 16.33 -9.86 -4.07
CA THR A 52 17.37 -8.83 -3.98
C THR A 52 17.45 -8.24 -2.57
N VAL A 53 18.61 -7.70 -2.20
CA VAL A 53 18.82 -7.06 -0.89
C VAL A 53 17.88 -5.88 -0.65
N SER A 54 17.63 -5.06 -1.68
CA SER A 54 16.86 -3.82 -1.53
C SER A 54 15.37 -3.97 -1.82
N GLN A 55 14.96 -5.05 -2.50
CA GLN A 55 13.57 -5.38 -2.83
C GLN A 55 12.71 -4.21 -3.33
N THR A 56 13.34 -3.27 -4.04
CA THR A 56 12.81 -1.93 -4.29
C THR A 56 11.52 -1.93 -5.10
N ASP A 57 11.46 -2.73 -6.16
CA ASP A 57 10.27 -2.82 -7.00
C ASP A 57 9.04 -3.31 -6.21
N TYR A 58 9.23 -4.31 -5.34
CA TYR A 58 8.16 -4.82 -4.49
C TYR A 58 7.69 -3.78 -3.48
N GLU A 59 8.61 -3.14 -2.74
CA GLU A 59 8.26 -2.15 -1.72
C GLU A 59 7.56 -0.92 -2.32
N VAL A 60 8.09 -0.38 -3.42
CA VAL A 60 7.53 0.81 -4.09
C VAL A 60 6.14 0.52 -4.65
N ASP A 61 5.96 -0.62 -5.32
CA ASP A 61 4.66 -0.98 -5.90
C ASP A 61 3.61 -1.32 -4.84
N LEU A 62 4.04 -1.93 -3.72
CA LEU A 62 3.17 -2.22 -2.59
C LEU A 62 2.64 -0.92 -1.99
N ILE A 63 3.52 0.04 -1.68
CA ILE A 63 3.14 1.33 -1.12
C ILE A 63 2.26 2.11 -2.11
N THR A 64 2.60 2.09 -3.40
CA THR A 64 1.80 2.76 -4.44
C THR A 64 0.37 2.22 -4.47
N THR A 65 0.21 0.90 -4.33
CA THR A 65 -1.10 0.27 -4.32
C THR A 65 -1.84 0.55 -3.01
N LEU A 66 -1.18 0.39 -1.88
CA LEU A 66 -1.76 0.62 -0.55
C LEU A 66 -2.21 2.09 -0.38
N THR A 67 -1.43 3.04 -0.89
CA THR A 67 -1.76 4.47 -0.86
C THR A 67 -3.05 4.78 -1.61
N LYS A 68 -3.28 4.12 -2.75
CA LYS A 68 -4.54 4.29 -3.51
C LYS A 68 -5.70 3.61 -2.80
N LEU A 69 -5.46 2.42 -2.24
CA LEU A 69 -6.49 1.63 -1.57
C LEU A 69 -6.97 2.31 -0.28
N SER A 70 -6.07 2.89 0.51
CA SER A 70 -6.35 3.41 1.84
C SER A 70 -7.27 4.64 1.84
N CYS A 71 -7.33 5.40 0.74
CA CYS A 71 -8.17 6.59 0.61
C CYS A 71 -9.32 6.43 -0.40
N LEU A 72 -9.65 5.20 -0.83
CA LEU A 72 -10.74 4.96 -1.78
C LEU A 72 -12.07 5.54 -1.26
N GLY A 73 -12.67 6.42 -2.06
CA GLY A 73 -13.95 7.06 -1.75
C GLY A 73 -13.90 8.10 -0.61
N GLN A 74 -12.72 8.40 -0.06
CA GLN A 74 -12.56 9.34 1.04
C GLN A 74 -12.11 10.72 0.52
N GLN A 75 -12.68 11.78 1.09
CA GLN A 75 -12.14 13.14 0.98
C GLN A 75 -11.30 13.41 2.23
N ILE A 76 -9.99 13.53 2.06
CA ILE A 76 -9.07 13.75 3.18
C ILE A 76 -9.15 15.22 3.60
N ASN A 77 -9.46 15.44 4.89
CA ASN A 77 -9.35 16.76 5.51
C ASN A 77 -7.86 17.04 5.80
N TYR A 78 -7.26 17.96 5.03
CA TYR A 78 -5.85 18.29 5.16
C TYR A 78 -5.54 19.10 6.42
N GLU A 79 -6.54 19.72 7.04
CA GLU A 79 -6.43 20.43 8.31
C GLU A 79 -6.72 19.53 9.52
N ALA A 80 -7.11 18.27 9.31
CA ALA A 80 -7.37 17.33 10.39
C ALA A 80 -6.14 17.25 11.32
N TYR A 81 -6.41 17.18 12.63
CA TYR A 81 -5.40 17.19 13.69
C TYR A 81 -4.59 18.49 13.83
N THR A 82 -4.99 19.58 13.17
CA THR A 82 -4.46 20.92 13.44
C THR A 82 -5.10 21.50 14.71
N TYR A 83 -4.32 22.25 15.49
CA TYR A 83 -4.77 22.93 16.71
C TYR A 83 -4.28 24.39 16.74
N PRO A 84 -4.93 25.27 17.52
CA PRO A 84 -4.50 26.66 17.64
C PRO A 84 -3.04 26.78 18.10
N VAL A 85 -2.27 27.60 17.40
CA VAL A 85 -0.88 27.92 17.79
C VAL A 85 -0.91 28.71 19.10
N LYS A 86 -0.28 28.19 20.16
CA LYS A 86 -0.10 28.92 21.43
C LYS A 86 0.78 30.14 21.18
N LYS A 87 0.18 31.33 21.09
CA LYS A 87 0.92 32.59 21.05
C LYS A 87 1.45 32.89 22.45
N ILE A 88 2.77 32.88 22.61
CA ILE A 88 3.41 33.38 23.83
C ILE A 88 3.38 34.90 23.73
N GLU A 89 2.65 35.55 24.63
CA GLU A 89 2.75 37.00 24.79
C GLU A 89 4.08 37.31 25.49
N LEU A 90 5.10 37.70 24.70
CA LEU A 90 6.42 38.08 25.20
C LEU A 90 6.36 39.24 26.20
N SER A 91 5.33 40.10 26.11
CA SER A 91 5.03 41.17 27.06
C SER A 91 4.60 40.69 28.45
N LYS A 92 4.16 39.43 28.59
CA LYS A 92 3.75 38.82 29.87
C LYS A 92 4.85 37.98 30.52
N LEU A 93 5.99 37.79 29.85
CA LEU A 93 7.18 37.17 30.46
C LEU A 93 7.86 38.21 31.36
N LYS A 94 7.66 38.08 32.67
CA LYS A 94 8.48 38.79 33.66
C LYS A 94 9.89 38.16 33.65
N LEU A 95 10.89 38.91 33.20
CA LEU A 95 12.31 38.65 33.48
C LEU A 95 12.62 39.00 34.94
#